data_AF-A0A928H0L6-F1
#
_entry.id   AF-A0A928H0L6-F1
#
_cell.length_a   1.000
_cell.length_b   1.000
_cell.length_c   1.000
_cell.angle_alpha   90.00
_cell.angle_beta   90.00
_cell.angle_gamma   90.00
#
_symmetry.space_group_name_H-M   'P 1'
#
loop_
_entity.id
_entity.type
_entity.pdbx_description
1 polymer ?
#
loop_
_entity_poly.entity_id
_entity_poly.type
_entity_poly.pdbx_seq_one_letter_code
_entity_poly.pdbx_strand_id
1 'polypeptide(L)'
;MKSAILTLLFAIPVLVGADEFSVKKFGAKGDGKTDDTEAIQAAANAAHKRTRVFRKMGNQPPSSAFGTGQTVTFPPGVYKVTKTIRFSGYVSVAGTDGSAMIQWHGEDHGTIFDIRSFRNRVEKLIFAGGGTHLRIGNKNIDKTMVTIRDCQFFYADKIAVLLEPAQGANHLSEQTLIEGCLFSKNARCVQNYGDLMEIRNCWVDQTQPQMADGAAFINRYGTMRIAFCCLTPSANPDKGPLYYHNARWVDNYGRFEAESVRFGGEGGGIPAVYNYGKVASKHPWSGGGRISIRNCLIACGQMARANGSVIRLFALPSQIVVENNYEMTVVPFILCDPALDVEAEIKKNPKGSAMIRYHIFNNRMSNPAVNAVPTELKRFFSKESDCKFAEIKARPVPKEITGPAKRADQPAKKD
;
A
#
# COMPACT_ATOMS: atom_id res chain seq x y z
N MET A 1 -61.31 7.42 34.52
CA MET A 1 -60.31 7.78 33.49
C MET A 1 -59.37 6.60 33.27
N LYS A 2 -59.54 5.84 32.19
CA LYS A 2 -58.56 4.87 31.70
C LYS A 2 -58.22 5.31 30.27
N SER A 3 -57.11 6.02 30.10
CA SER A 3 -56.61 6.41 28.78
C SER A 3 -56.07 5.17 28.08
N ALA A 4 -56.75 4.73 27.02
CA ALA A 4 -56.17 3.80 26.05
C ALA A 4 -55.22 4.60 25.15
N ILE A 5 -53.92 4.38 25.31
CA ILE A 5 -52.91 4.87 24.38
C ILE A 5 -52.95 3.95 23.16
N LEU A 6 -53.52 4.44 22.06
CA LEU A 6 -53.51 3.77 20.77
C LEU A 6 -52.17 4.08 20.08
N THR A 7 -51.21 3.15 20.18
CA THR A 7 -49.93 3.27 19.46
C THR A 7 -50.16 2.92 17.99
N LEU A 8 -50.26 3.94 17.12
CA LEU A 8 -50.23 3.76 15.68
C LEU A 8 -48.79 3.45 15.23
N LEU A 9 -48.51 2.18 14.92
CA LEU A 9 -47.28 1.76 14.25
C LEU A 9 -47.37 2.12 12.76
N PHE A 10 -46.80 3.26 12.38
CA PHE A 10 -46.48 3.52 10.98
C PHE A 10 -45.27 2.65 10.59
N ALA A 11 -45.52 1.52 9.94
CA ALA A 11 -44.51 0.85 9.14
C ALA A 11 -44.21 1.73 7.92
N ILE A 12 -43.25 2.63 8.04
CA ILE A 12 -42.65 3.28 6.88
C ILE A 12 -41.90 2.17 6.14
N PRO A 13 -42.29 1.77 4.91
CA PRO A 13 -41.40 0.97 4.10
C PRO A 13 -40.16 1.84 3.90
N VAL A 14 -39.04 1.42 4.49
CA VAL A 14 -37.74 1.90 4.05
C VAL A 14 -37.67 1.53 2.58
N LEU A 15 -37.94 2.49 1.70
CA LEU A 15 -37.62 2.37 0.30
C LEU A 15 -36.10 2.18 0.28
N VAL A 16 -35.67 0.92 0.21
CA VAL A 16 -34.34 0.57 -0.24
C VAL A 16 -34.30 1.10 -1.67
N GLY A 17 -33.76 2.32 -1.83
CA GLY A 17 -33.71 3.00 -3.11
C GLY A 17 -33.08 2.04 -4.11
N ALA A 18 -33.86 1.65 -5.13
CA ALA A 18 -33.38 0.75 -6.15
C ALA A 18 -32.16 1.39 -6.82
N ASP A 19 -30.99 0.79 -6.64
CA ASP A 19 -29.75 1.36 -7.10
C ASP A 19 -29.74 1.56 -8.62
N GLU A 20 -29.74 2.82 -9.09
CA GLU A 20 -29.89 3.17 -10.51
C GLU A 20 -28.86 2.45 -11.38
N PHE A 21 -27.62 2.28 -10.89
CA PHE A 21 -26.52 1.68 -11.64
C PHE A 21 -26.06 0.32 -11.09
N SER A 22 -26.98 -0.46 -10.52
CA SER A 22 -26.69 -1.85 -10.17
C SER A 22 -26.29 -2.65 -11.41
N VAL A 23 -25.16 -3.35 -11.37
CA VAL A 23 -24.66 -4.14 -12.51
C VAL A 23 -25.65 -5.22 -12.98
N LYS A 24 -26.52 -5.73 -12.08
CA LYS A 24 -27.55 -6.71 -12.44
C LYS A 24 -28.65 -6.11 -13.33
N LYS A 25 -28.93 -4.81 -13.24
CA LYS A 25 -29.84 -4.11 -14.17
C LYS A 25 -29.27 -4.02 -15.59
N PHE A 26 -27.95 -4.18 -15.73
CA PHE A 26 -27.24 -4.21 -17.01
C PHE A 26 -26.92 -5.63 -17.49
N GLY A 27 -27.47 -6.65 -16.82
CA GLY A 27 -27.39 -8.04 -17.26
C GLY A 27 -26.35 -8.92 -16.55
N ALA A 28 -25.56 -8.36 -15.62
CA ALA A 28 -24.59 -9.14 -14.86
C ALA A 28 -25.31 -10.21 -14.02
N LYS A 29 -24.78 -11.43 -13.99
CA LYS A 29 -25.33 -12.57 -13.26
C LYS A 29 -24.72 -12.70 -11.87
N GLY A 30 -23.40 -12.54 -11.75
CA GLY A 30 -22.70 -12.74 -10.47
C GLY A 30 -22.77 -14.20 -9.99
N ASP A 31 -22.77 -15.16 -10.92
CA ASP A 31 -22.93 -16.60 -10.67
C ASP A 31 -21.60 -17.38 -10.67
N GLY A 32 -20.47 -16.69 -10.84
CA GLY A 32 -19.13 -17.26 -10.94
C GLY A 32 -18.81 -17.98 -12.25
N LYS A 33 -19.74 -17.98 -13.21
CA LYS A 33 -19.62 -18.73 -14.49
C LYS A 33 -19.77 -17.83 -15.70
N THR A 34 -20.82 -17.02 -15.71
CA THR A 34 -21.13 -16.06 -16.77
C THR A 34 -20.07 -14.96 -16.78
N ASP A 35 -19.57 -14.60 -17.95
CA ASP A 35 -18.69 -13.45 -18.09
C ASP A 35 -19.49 -12.15 -17.97
N ASP A 36 -19.32 -11.46 -16.85
CA ASP A 36 -20.07 -10.26 -16.49
C ASP A 36 -19.40 -8.97 -17.01
N THR A 37 -18.28 -9.09 -17.74
CA THR A 37 -17.45 -7.94 -18.17
C THR A 37 -18.24 -6.87 -18.91
N GLU A 38 -19.02 -7.25 -19.91
CA GLU A 38 -19.76 -6.29 -20.76
C GLU A 38 -20.89 -5.60 -19.98
N ALA A 39 -21.60 -6.35 -19.14
CA ALA A 39 -22.68 -5.82 -18.30
C ALA A 39 -22.14 -4.80 -17.28
N ILE A 40 -21.01 -5.11 -16.63
CA ILE A 40 -20.38 -4.19 -15.67
C ILE A 40 -19.85 -2.95 -16.40
N GLN A 41 -19.23 -3.10 -17.57
CA GLN A 41 -18.78 -1.96 -18.37
C GLN A 41 -19.97 -1.10 -18.84
N ALA A 42 -21.11 -1.69 -19.17
CA ALA A 42 -22.32 -0.96 -19.54
C ALA A 42 -22.86 -0.13 -18.36
N ALA A 43 -22.87 -0.67 -17.14
CA ALA A 43 -23.23 0.06 -15.93
C ALA A 43 -22.28 1.25 -15.68
N ALA A 44 -20.97 1.04 -15.81
CA ALA A 44 -19.96 2.08 -15.70
C ALA A 44 -20.16 3.21 -16.73
N ASN A 45 -20.48 2.85 -17.97
CA ASN A 45 -20.75 3.80 -19.04
C ASN A 45 -22.04 4.60 -18.78
N ALA A 46 -23.08 3.96 -18.27
CA ALA A 46 -24.34 4.62 -17.93
C ALA A 46 -24.18 5.61 -16.77
N ALA A 47 -23.46 5.22 -15.71
CA ALA A 47 -23.11 6.09 -14.60
C ALA A 47 -22.29 7.30 -15.09
N HIS A 48 -21.29 7.08 -15.94
CA HIS A 48 -20.49 8.18 -16.49
C HIS A 48 -21.33 9.19 -17.29
N LYS A 49 -22.31 8.73 -18.09
CA LYS A 49 -23.22 9.63 -18.85
C LYS A 49 -24.07 10.52 -17.93
N ARG A 50 -24.28 10.10 -16.68
CA ARG A 50 -25.05 10.84 -15.66
C ARG A 50 -24.18 11.77 -14.82
N THR A 51 -22.87 11.54 -14.77
CA THR A 51 -21.91 12.48 -14.20
C THR A 51 -22.01 13.84 -14.90
N ARG A 52 -22.02 14.90 -14.10
CA ARG A 52 -21.89 16.29 -14.56
C ARG A 52 -20.60 16.85 -14.00
N VAL A 53 -19.76 17.43 -14.85
CA VAL A 53 -18.48 18.02 -14.45
C VAL A 53 -18.49 19.52 -14.74
N PHE A 54 -18.27 20.31 -13.71
CA PHE A 54 -18.15 21.75 -13.74
C PHE A 54 -16.68 22.12 -13.79
N ARG A 55 -16.22 22.63 -14.93
CA ARG A 55 -14.80 23.01 -15.17
C ARG A 55 -14.55 24.53 -15.12
N LYS A 56 -15.62 25.34 -15.02
CA LYS A 56 -15.55 26.79 -14.93
C LYS A 56 -16.66 27.30 -14.01
N MET A 57 -16.36 27.43 -12.72
CA MET A 57 -17.14 28.27 -11.80
C MET A 57 -16.29 29.51 -11.45
N GLY A 58 -16.49 30.60 -12.19
CA GLY A 58 -15.72 31.84 -12.01
C GLY A 58 -14.25 31.71 -12.44
N ASN A 59 -13.37 32.49 -11.81
CA ASN A 59 -11.93 32.56 -12.08
C ASN A 59 -11.12 31.38 -11.47
N GLN A 60 -11.58 30.13 -11.66
CA GLN A 60 -10.84 28.96 -11.20
C GLN A 60 -9.70 28.61 -12.19
N PRO A 61 -8.54 28.12 -11.70
CA PRO A 61 -7.50 27.60 -12.57
C PRO A 61 -8.03 26.41 -13.40
N PRO A 62 -7.56 26.20 -14.64
CA PRO A 62 -8.10 25.20 -15.57
C PRO A 62 -8.07 23.75 -15.07
N SER A 63 -7.21 23.44 -14.09
CA SER A 63 -7.05 22.13 -13.45
C SER A 63 -8.14 21.82 -12.42
N SER A 64 -8.90 22.82 -11.94
CA SER A 64 -9.92 22.63 -10.92
C SER A 64 -11.25 22.23 -11.55
N ALA A 65 -11.68 20.99 -11.30
CA ALA A 65 -13.02 20.51 -11.68
C ALA A 65 -13.79 20.05 -10.44
N PHE A 66 -15.11 20.18 -10.51
CA PHE A 66 -16.06 19.59 -9.54
C PHE A 66 -17.08 18.77 -10.31
N GLY A 67 -17.69 17.77 -9.70
CA GLY A 67 -18.68 16.97 -10.40
C GLY A 67 -19.61 16.19 -9.50
N THR A 68 -20.72 15.75 -10.08
CA THR A 68 -21.69 14.89 -9.40
C THR A 68 -21.11 13.47 -9.31
N GLY A 69 -21.12 12.91 -8.10
CA GLY A 69 -20.73 11.53 -7.87
C GLY A 69 -21.83 10.58 -8.32
N GLN A 70 -21.50 9.56 -9.08
CA GLN A 70 -22.38 8.42 -9.38
C GLN A 70 -21.76 7.16 -8.79
N THR A 71 -22.57 6.17 -8.44
CA THR A 71 -22.06 4.91 -7.87
C THR A 71 -22.61 3.75 -8.67
N VAL A 72 -21.73 2.91 -9.20
CA VAL A 72 -22.08 1.60 -9.77
C VAL A 72 -22.05 0.59 -8.63
N THR A 73 -23.08 -0.26 -8.51
CA THR A 73 -23.14 -1.21 -7.40
C THR A 73 -23.24 -2.65 -7.79
N PHE A 74 -22.66 -3.45 -6.91
CA PHE A 74 -22.53 -4.89 -7.02
C PHE A 74 -23.34 -5.54 -5.90
N PRO A 75 -24.55 -6.06 -6.20
CA PRO A 75 -25.24 -6.96 -5.29
C PRO A 75 -24.38 -8.20 -4.99
N PRO A 76 -24.74 -9.03 -3.99
CA PRO A 76 -23.99 -10.24 -3.68
C PRO A 76 -23.88 -11.16 -4.90
N GLY A 77 -22.69 -11.74 -5.08
CA GLY A 77 -22.37 -12.60 -6.20
C GLY A 77 -20.87 -12.69 -6.50
N VAL A 78 -20.52 -13.65 -7.34
CA VAL A 78 -19.17 -13.81 -7.90
C VAL A 78 -19.22 -13.39 -9.36
N TYR A 79 -18.61 -12.27 -9.67
CA TYR A 79 -18.60 -11.67 -10.99
C TYR A 79 -17.29 -12.06 -11.69
N LYS A 80 -17.41 -12.98 -12.65
CA LYS A 80 -16.28 -13.34 -13.51
C LYS A 80 -16.05 -12.22 -14.53
N VAL A 81 -14.81 -11.76 -14.66
CA VAL A 81 -14.43 -10.73 -15.63
C VAL A 81 -13.21 -11.17 -16.43
N THR A 82 -13.22 -10.93 -17.74
CA THR A 82 -12.19 -11.38 -18.69
C THR A 82 -11.44 -10.23 -19.36
N LYS A 83 -11.93 -8.99 -19.21
CA LYS A 83 -11.25 -7.78 -19.68
C LYS A 83 -11.31 -6.69 -18.63
N THR A 84 -10.36 -5.76 -18.71
CA THR A 84 -10.32 -4.60 -17.82
C THR A 84 -11.58 -3.76 -17.94
N ILE A 85 -12.21 -3.47 -16.81
CA ILE A 85 -13.36 -2.57 -16.72
C ILE A 85 -12.86 -1.17 -16.40
N ARG A 86 -13.33 -0.21 -17.19
CA ARG A 86 -12.90 1.20 -17.10
C ARG A 86 -13.95 2.05 -16.40
N PHE A 87 -13.51 2.77 -15.37
CA PHE A 87 -14.31 3.76 -14.67
C PHE A 87 -13.76 5.17 -14.90
N SER A 88 -14.68 6.11 -15.10
CA SER A 88 -14.34 7.52 -15.25
C SER A 88 -14.21 8.22 -13.90
N GLY A 89 -13.64 9.42 -13.90
CA GLY A 89 -13.67 10.29 -12.72
C GLY A 89 -15.11 10.53 -12.26
N TYR A 90 -15.31 10.62 -10.95
CA TYR A 90 -16.61 10.78 -10.28
C TYR A 90 -17.53 9.56 -10.30
N VAL A 91 -17.15 8.46 -10.96
CA VAL A 91 -17.87 7.18 -10.87
C VAL A 91 -17.21 6.33 -9.79
N SER A 92 -17.91 6.16 -8.67
CA SER A 92 -17.53 5.26 -7.58
C SER A 92 -18.10 3.87 -7.80
N VAL A 93 -17.53 2.87 -7.13
CA VAL A 93 -17.99 1.48 -7.16
C VAL A 93 -18.17 0.97 -5.75
N ALA A 94 -19.27 0.27 -5.50
CA ALA A 94 -19.54 -0.28 -4.18
C ALA A 94 -20.25 -1.64 -4.23
N GLY A 95 -19.82 -2.58 -3.39
CA GLY A 95 -20.66 -3.73 -3.06
C GLY A 95 -21.77 -3.32 -2.09
N THR A 96 -22.91 -3.99 -2.15
CA THR A 96 -24.04 -3.67 -1.28
C THR A 96 -23.77 -4.02 0.18
N ASP A 97 -23.05 -5.11 0.43
CA ASP A 97 -22.85 -5.71 1.76
C ASP A 97 -21.43 -6.24 2.03
N GLY A 98 -20.52 -6.17 1.05
CA GLY A 98 -19.17 -6.75 1.17
C GLY A 98 -19.02 -8.14 0.55
N SER A 99 -20.10 -8.74 0.04
CA SER A 99 -20.13 -10.12 -0.47
C SER A 99 -19.91 -10.21 -1.99
N ALA A 100 -19.71 -9.09 -2.67
CA ALA A 100 -19.48 -9.06 -4.11
C ALA A 100 -18.00 -9.30 -4.43
N MET A 101 -17.72 -10.45 -5.07
CA MET A 101 -16.38 -10.80 -5.51
C MET A 101 -16.21 -10.57 -7.00
N ILE A 102 -15.17 -9.84 -7.39
CA ILE A 102 -14.73 -9.63 -8.76
C ILE A 102 -13.54 -10.55 -9.02
N GLN A 103 -13.75 -11.56 -9.86
CA GLN A 103 -12.75 -12.59 -10.12
C GLN A 103 -12.19 -12.46 -11.54
N TRP A 104 -10.88 -12.32 -11.65
CA TRP A 104 -10.21 -12.23 -12.95
C TRP A 104 -10.09 -13.59 -13.63
N HIS A 105 -10.51 -13.67 -14.88
CA HIS A 105 -10.40 -14.81 -15.80
C HIS A 105 -9.91 -14.37 -17.19
N GLY A 106 -9.34 -13.17 -17.28
CA GLY A 106 -8.79 -12.62 -18.52
C GLY A 106 -7.35 -13.06 -18.76
N GLU A 107 -6.66 -12.32 -19.62
CA GLU A 107 -5.24 -12.55 -19.91
C GLU A 107 -4.37 -12.45 -18.65
N ASP A 108 -3.25 -13.20 -18.65
CA ASP A 108 -2.26 -13.19 -17.58
C ASP A 108 -1.81 -11.76 -17.25
N HIS A 109 -1.66 -11.49 -15.96
CA HIS A 109 -1.27 -10.18 -15.45
C HIS A 109 -2.18 -9.00 -15.81
N GLY A 110 -3.42 -9.26 -16.24
CA GLY A 110 -4.37 -8.23 -16.61
C GLY A 110 -4.82 -7.36 -15.43
N THR A 111 -5.42 -6.22 -15.75
CA THR A 111 -5.97 -5.27 -14.76
C THR A 111 -7.47 -5.47 -14.62
N ILE A 112 -7.99 -5.62 -13.40
CA ILE A 112 -9.43 -5.76 -13.16
C ILE A 112 -10.13 -4.41 -13.41
N PHE A 113 -9.86 -3.40 -12.58
CA PHE A 113 -10.42 -2.05 -12.72
C PHE A 113 -9.35 -1.02 -13.07
N ASP A 114 -9.60 -0.24 -14.12
CA ASP A 114 -8.80 0.93 -14.50
C ASP A 114 -9.65 2.20 -14.29
N ILE A 115 -9.26 3.00 -13.31
CA ILE A 115 -10.02 4.13 -12.80
C ILE A 115 -9.27 5.43 -13.13
N ARG A 116 -9.84 6.22 -14.03
CA ARG A 116 -9.38 7.59 -14.24
C ARG A 116 -9.78 8.45 -13.03
N SER A 117 -8.84 8.73 -12.13
CA SER A 117 -9.16 9.31 -10.82
C SER A 117 -9.49 10.81 -10.89
N PHE A 118 -10.54 11.20 -10.15
CA PHE A 118 -10.79 12.59 -9.75
C PHE A 118 -11.42 12.64 -8.34
N ARG A 119 -12.65 12.11 -8.22
CA ARG A 119 -13.27 11.77 -6.94
C ARG A 119 -13.88 10.39 -7.05
N ASN A 120 -13.25 9.38 -6.48
CA ASN A 120 -13.68 8.00 -6.66
C ASN A 120 -13.65 7.28 -5.32
N ARG A 121 -14.66 6.44 -5.09
CA ARG A 121 -14.66 5.48 -3.98
C ARG A 121 -14.73 4.05 -4.52
N VAL A 122 -14.01 3.14 -3.87
CA VAL A 122 -14.11 1.69 -4.07
C VAL A 122 -14.42 1.07 -2.73
N GLU A 123 -15.63 0.57 -2.54
CA GLU A 123 -16.12 0.18 -1.21
C GLU A 123 -16.70 -1.23 -1.21
N LYS A 124 -16.43 -2.03 -0.18
CA LYS A 124 -17.14 -3.30 0.07
C LYS A 124 -17.07 -4.32 -1.08
N LEU A 125 -15.90 -4.43 -1.73
CA LEU A 125 -15.66 -5.38 -2.81
C LEU A 125 -14.53 -6.34 -2.46
N ILE A 126 -14.65 -7.56 -2.98
CA ILE A 126 -13.58 -8.56 -2.92
C ILE A 126 -12.96 -8.67 -4.32
N PHE A 127 -11.64 -8.62 -4.43
CA PHE A 127 -10.90 -8.80 -5.67
C PHE A 127 -10.03 -10.05 -5.59
N ALA A 128 -10.07 -10.89 -6.62
CA ALA A 128 -9.34 -12.15 -6.63
C ALA A 128 -8.66 -12.44 -7.99
N GLY A 129 -7.37 -12.78 -7.94
CA GLY A 129 -6.57 -13.17 -9.10
C GLY A 129 -6.15 -11.99 -9.99
N GLY A 130 -5.63 -12.28 -11.18
CA GLY A 130 -5.16 -11.28 -12.14
C GLY A 130 -3.85 -10.59 -11.70
N GLY A 131 -3.41 -9.63 -12.50
CA GLY A 131 -2.18 -8.88 -12.21
C GLY A 131 -2.40 -7.71 -11.29
N THR A 132 -3.25 -6.77 -11.74
CA THR A 132 -3.55 -5.55 -11.00
C THR A 132 -5.04 -5.50 -10.66
N HIS A 133 -5.42 -5.36 -9.38
CA HIS A 133 -6.84 -5.24 -9.06
C HIS A 133 -7.36 -3.84 -9.36
N LEU A 134 -6.73 -2.82 -8.79
CA LEU A 134 -7.10 -1.42 -9.00
C LEU A 134 -5.91 -0.66 -9.58
N ARG A 135 -6.04 -0.22 -10.83
CA ARG A 135 -5.18 0.81 -11.41
C ARG A 135 -5.90 2.14 -11.32
N ILE A 136 -5.31 3.10 -10.63
CA ILE A 136 -5.93 4.39 -10.34
C ILE A 136 -4.94 5.48 -10.75
N GLY A 137 -5.40 6.44 -11.55
CA GLY A 137 -4.51 7.49 -12.02
C GLY A 137 -5.15 8.55 -12.89
N ASN A 138 -4.42 9.65 -13.05
CA ASN A 138 -4.76 10.72 -13.98
C ASN A 138 -3.49 11.44 -14.47
N LYS A 139 -3.65 12.54 -15.21
CA LYS A 139 -2.54 13.33 -15.78
C LYS A 139 -2.06 14.43 -14.81
N ASN A 140 -1.94 14.11 -13.53
CA ASN A 140 -1.64 15.05 -12.46
C ASN A 140 -2.64 16.23 -12.39
N ILE A 141 -3.87 15.94 -11.98
CA ILE A 141 -4.93 16.95 -11.86
C ILE A 141 -5.15 17.32 -10.38
N ASP A 142 -5.25 18.61 -10.09
CA ASP A 142 -5.36 19.14 -8.73
C ASP A 142 -6.61 18.66 -7.98
N LYS A 143 -6.42 18.39 -6.68
CA LYS A 143 -7.49 18.07 -5.70
C LYS A 143 -8.17 16.72 -5.95
N THR A 144 -7.42 15.76 -6.51
CA THR A 144 -7.89 14.39 -6.66
C THR A 144 -8.06 13.75 -5.29
N MET A 145 -9.20 13.07 -5.05
CA MET A 145 -9.45 12.34 -3.81
C MET A 145 -9.94 10.93 -4.11
N VAL A 146 -9.28 9.94 -3.54
CA VAL A 146 -9.64 8.52 -3.70
C VAL A 146 -9.84 7.87 -2.34
N THR A 147 -10.89 7.08 -2.20
CA THR A 147 -11.15 6.26 -1.00
C THR A 147 -11.33 4.81 -1.38
N ILE A 148 -10.62 3.92 -0.70
CA ILE A 148 -10.78 2.47 -0.82
C ILE A 148 -11.15 1.97 0.58
N ARG A 149 -12.33 1.38 0.76
CA ARG A 149 -12.84 1.04 2.09
C ARG A 149 -13.48 -0.33 2.14
N ASP A 150 -13.23 -1.08 3.22
CA ASP A 150 -13.87 -2.37 3.50
C ASP A 150 -13.71 -3.37 2.33
N CYS A 151 -12.58 -3.30 1.63
CA CYS A 151 -12.28 -4.16 0.48
C CYS A 151 -11.34 -5.29 0.87
N GLN A 152 -11.39 -6.39 0.13
CA GLN A 152 -10.47 -7.51 0.30
C GLN A 152 -9.74 -7.79 -1.01
N PHE A 153 -8.43 -7.98 -0.96
CA PHE A 153 -7.57 -8.17 -2.13
C PHE A 153 -6.79 -9.47 -1.99
N PHE A 154 -7.04 -10.40 -2.90
CA PHE A 154 -6.45 -11.73 -2.89
C PHE A 154 -5.71 -12.05 -4.19
N TYR A 155 -4.47 -12.54 -4.06
CA TYR A 155 -3.72 -13.14 -5.17
C TYR A 155 -3.55 -12.23 -6.41
N ALA A 156 -3.34 -10.92 -6.24
CA ALA A 156 -2.81 -10.09 -7.32
C ALA A 156 -1.37 -10.53 -7.63
N ASP A 157 -1.09 -10.97 -8.86
CA ASP A 157 0.25 -11.44 -9.25
C ASP A 157 1.25 -10.31 -9.50
N LYS A 158 0.77 -9.06 -9.66
CA LYS A 158 1.60 -7.85 -9.70
C LYS A 158 1.35 -6.97 -8.49
N ILE A 159 0.13 -6.46 -8.30
CA ILE A 159 -0.20 -5.50 -7.24
C ILE A 159 -1.70 -5.34 -7.01
N ALA A 160 -2.15 -5.26 -5.76
CA ALA A 160 -3.58 -5.02 -5.47
C ALA A 160 -4.00 -3.58 -5.84
N VAL A 161 -3.31 -2.56 -5.34
CA VAL A 161 -3.64 -1.15 -5.60
C VAL A 161 -2.45 -0.41 -6.19
N LEU A 162 -2.57 -0.02 -7.45
CA LEU A 162 -1.58 0.75 -8.19
C LEU A 162 -2.09 2.18 -8.38
N LEU A 163 -1.55 3.12 -7.61
CA LEU A 163 -1.74 4.53 -7.86
C LEU A 163 -0.57 5.07 -8.69
N GLU A 164 -0.82 5.41 -9.95
CA GLU A 164 0.25 5.87 -10.87
C GLU A 164 -0.21 7.00 -11.81
N PRO A 165 0.68 7.95 -12.14
CA PRO A 165 0.37 8.98 -13.12
C PRO A 165 0.24 8.38 -14.53
N ALA A 166 -0.68 8.92 -15.32
CA ALA A 166 -0.71 8.65 -16.74
C ALA A 166 0.56 9.22 -17.42
N GLN A 167 0.90 8.68 -18.60
CA GLN A 167 2.07 9.10 -19.36
C GLN A 167 2.18 10.62 -19.49
N GLY A 168 3.36 11.17 -19.18
CA GLY A 168 3.66 12.60 -19.21
C GLY A 168 3.57 13.32 -17.86
N ALA A 169 3.18 12.64 -16.78
CA ALA A 169 3.17 13.18 -15.42
C ALA A 169 4.13 12.40 -14.50
N ASN A 170 4.76 13.11 -13.55
CA ASN A 170 5.76 12.55 -12.63
C ASN A 170 5.19 12.15 -11.25
N HIS A 171 4.02 12.67 -10.89
CA HIS A 171 3.30 12.42 -9.64
C HIS A 171 1.81 12.75 -9.83
N LEU A 172 1.01 12.58 -8.77
CA LEU A 172 -0.40 12.91 -8.72
C LEU A 172 -0.68 13.92 -7.60
N SER A 173 -1.37 15.02 -7.91
CA SER A 173 -1.97 15.97 -6.96
C SER A 173 -3.19 15.34 -6.27
N GLU A 174 -2.93 14.25 -5.55
CA GLU A 174 -3.93 13.32 -5.04
C GLU A 174 -3.77 13.05 -3.54
N GLN A 175 -4.91 13.04 -2.84
CA GLN A 175 -5.06 12.48 -1.51
C GLN A 175 -5.81 11.16 -1.56
N THR A 176 -5.23 10.09 -1.01
CA THR A 176 -5.82 8.74 -1.00
C THR A 176 -5.99 8.21 0.42
N LEU A 177 -7.15 7.61 0.71
CA LEU A 177 -7.40 6.85 1.95
C LEU A 177 -7.70 5.39 1.61
N ILE A 178 -7.00 4.46 2.26
CA ILE A 178 -7.29 3.03 2.27
C ILE A 178 -7.63 2.63 3.70
N GLU A 179 -8.84 2.13 3.95
CA GLU A 179 -9.35 1.91 5.31
C GLU A 179 -10.09 0.57 5.44
N GLY A 180 -9.86 -0.15 6.54
CA GLY A 180 -10.64 -1.35 6.86
C GLY A 180 -10.46 -2.50 5.85
N CYS A 181 -9.35 -2.51 5.12
CA CYS A 181 -9.12 -3.47 4.04
C CYS A 181 -8.29 -4.68 4.49
N LEU A 182 -8.49 -5.80 3.79
CA LEU A 182 -7.66 -7.01 3.91
C LEU A 182 -6.80 -7.18 2.65
N PHE A 183 -5.49 -7.30 2.83
CA PHE A 183 -4.55 -7.66 1.76
C PHE A 183 -3.92 -9.01 2.06
N SER A 184 -4.25 -10.02 1.27
CA SER A 184 -3.77 -11.38 1.47
C SER A 184 -3.10 -11.94 0.22
N LYS A 185 -1.86 -12.40 0.38
CA LYS A 185 -1.12 -13.18 -0.64
C LYS A 185 -1.03 -12.48 -2.01
N ASN A 186 -0.88 -11.17 -2.01
CA ASN A 186 -0.65 -10.38 -3.21
C ASN A 186 0.86 -10.23 -3.44
N ALA A 187 1.35 -10.24 -4.67
CA ALA A 187 2.76 -9.95 -4.94
C ALA A 187 3.18 -8.60 -4.34
N ARG A 188 2.29 -7.60 -4.40
CA ARG A 188 2.40 -6.30 -3.73
C ARG A 188 1.02 -5.82 -3.29
N CYS A 189 0.96 -5.07 -2.19
CA CYS A 189 -0.28 -4.48 -1.70
C CYS A 189 -0.58 -3.16 -2.40
N VAL A 190 0.28 -2.14 -2.21
CA VAL A 190 -0.04 -0.77 -2.62
C VAL A 190 1.20 -0.05 -3.15
N GLN A 191 1.04 0.70 -4.23
CA GLN A 191 2.03 1.67 -4.72
C GLN A 191 1.43 3.08 -4.77
N ASN A 192 2.18 4.07 -4.28
CA ASN A 192 1.78 5.47 -4.22
C ASN A 192 2.66 6.38 -5.10
N TYR A 193 2.01 7.20 -5.94
CA TYR A 193 2.59 8.37 -6.60
C TYR A 193 1.87 9.69 -6.22
N GLY A 194 0.90 9.64 -5.32
CA GLY A 194 0.15 10.79 -4.82
C GLY A 194 0.90 11.59 -3.77
N ASP A 195 0.45 12.82 -3.54
CA ASP A 195 1.00 13.73 -2.52
C ASP A 195 0.83 13.20 -1.10
N LEU A 196 -0.33 12.59 -0.82
CA LEU A 196 -0.68 12.07 0.50
C LEU A 196 -1.52 10.80 0.41
N MET A 197 -1.03 9.72 0.98
CA MET A 197 -1.74 8.46 1.14
C MET A 197 -1.77 8.04 2.61
N GLU A 198 -2.95 7.67 3.11
CA GLU A 198 -3.13 7.03 4.42
C GLU A 198 -3.73 5.63 4.24
N ILE A 199 -3.09 4.64 4.86
CA ILE A 199 -3.54 3.25 4.94
C ILE A 199 -3.79 2.95 6.42
N ARG A 200 -5.02 2.64 6.80
CA ARG A 200 -5.39 2.50 8.20
C ARG A 200 -6.35 1.37 8.51
N ASN A 201 -6.25 0.83 9.72
CA ASN A 201 -7.15 -0.22 10.20
C ASN A 201 -7.20 -1.44 9.26
N CYS A 202 -6.06 -1.76 8.62
CA CYS A 202 -5.97 -2.84 7.64
C CYS A 202 -5.26 -4.06 8.21
N TRP A 203 -5.65 -5.24 7.73
CA TRP A 203 -4.89 -6.47 7.93
C TRP A 203 -4.12 -6.81 6.66
N VAL A 204 -2.88 -7.24 6.82
CA VAL A 204 -2.00 -7.62 5.73
C VAL A 204 -1.30 -8.92 6.07
N ASP A 205 -1.58 -9.98 5.32
CA ASP A 205 -0.87 -11.25 5.42
C ASP A 205 -0.16 -11.57 4.09
N GLN A 206 1.16 -11.68 4.16
CA GLN A 206 1.99 -11.86 2.97
C GLN A 206 2.87 -13.09 3.06
N THR A 207 2.86 -13.92 2.03
CA THR A 207 3.52 -15.23 2.01
C THR A 207 4.39 -15.41 0.77
N GLN A 208 5.24 -16.44 0.76
CA GLN A 208 5.94 -16.86 -0.45
C GLN A 208 5.07 -17.73 -1.35
N PRO A 209 5.29 -17.72 -2.68
CA PRO A 209 6.36 -16.99 -3.39
C PRO A 209 6.07 -15.50 -3.65
N GLN A 210 4.88 -15.01 -3.32
CA GLN A 210 4.41 -13.68 -3.72
C GLN A 210 5.30 -12.55 -3.17
N MET A 211 5.83 -12.69 -1.95
CA MET A 211 6.70 -11.69 -1.32
C MET A 211 8.21 -12.02 -1.38
N ALA A 212 8.67 -12.90 -2.29
CA ALA A 212 10.09 -13.33 -2.39
C ALA A 212 11.09 -12.19 -2.49
N ASP A 213 10.78 -11.25 -3.38
CA ASP A 213 11.67 -10.16 -3.76
C ASP A 213 10.88 -8.86 -4.00
N GLY A 214 10.59 -8.15 -2.91
CA GLY A 214 9.79 -6.95 -3.01
C GLY A 214 9.42 -6.35 -1.67
N ALA A 215 8.93 -5.12 -1.74
CA ALA A 215 8.13 -4.52 -0.69
C ALA A 215 6.64 -4.79 -0.94
N ALA A 216 5.88 -5.04 0.13
CA ALA A 216 4.42 -5.02 0.08
C ALA A 216 3.88 -3.62 -0.27
N PHE A 217 4.50 -2.59 0.29
CA PHE A 217 4.12 -1.20 0.12
C PHE A 217 5.24 -0.42 -0.55
N ILE A 218 4.89 0.40 -1.53
CA ILE A 218 5.86 1.18 -2.29
C ILE A 218 5.43 2.64 -2.31
N ASN A 219 6.24 3.51 -1.72
CA ASN A 219 6.03 4.94 -1.77
C ASN A 219 7.00 5.59 -2.78
N ARG A 220 6.52 5.91 -3.99
CA ARG A 220 7.35 6.50 -5.06
C ARG A 220 7.43 8.02 -4.96
N TYR A 221 6.40 8.66 -4.41
CA TYR A 221 6.32 10.11 -4.27
C TYR A 221 5.48 10.49 -3.05
N GLY A 222 5.58 11.74 -2.61
CA GLY A 222 4.74 12.28 -1.54
C GLY A 222 4.90 11.54 -0.21
N THR A 223 3.81 11.52 0.56
CA THR A 223 3.76 10.91 1.89
C THR A 223 2.89 9.68 1.89
N MET A 224 3.41 8.54 2.35
CA MET A 224 2.65 7.35 2.69
C MET A 224 2.64 7.16 4.20
N ARG A 225 1.44 7.13 4.78
CA ARG A 225 1.22 6.82 6.20
C ARG A 225 0.53 5.47 6.34
N ILE A 226 1.06 4.61 7.20
CA ILE A 226 0.42 3.36 7.63
C ILE A 226 0.10 3.48 9.13
N ALA A 227 -1.16 3.29 9.52
CA ALA A 227 -1.58 3.46 10.90
C ALA A 227 -2.55 2.37 11.38
N PHE A 228 -2.40 1.88 12.61
CA PHE A 228 -3.32 0.88 13.20
C PHE A 228 -3.49 -0.39 12.34
N CYS A 229 -2.41 -0.80 11.66
CA CYS A 229 -2.42 -1.96 10.77
C CYS A 229 -1.72 -3.15 11.41
N CYS A 230 -2.21 -4.35 11.10
CA CYS A 230 -1.53 -5.60 11.43
C CYS A 230 -0.82 -6.14 10.19
N LEU A 231 0.51 -6.11 10.18
CA LEU A 231 1.34 -6.62 9.08
C LEU A 231 1.96 -7.95 9.51
N THR A 232 1.60 -9.03 8.81
CA THR A 232 1.97 -10.40 9.17
C THR A 232 2.75 -11.04 8.01
N PRO A 233 4.04 -11.33 8.18
CA PRO A 233 4.78 -12.14 7.21
C PRO A 233 4.38 -13.60 7.45
N SER A 234 3.44 -14.12 6.66
CA SER A 234 2.94 -15.49 6.79
C SER A 234 4.05 -16.50 6.49
N ALA A 235 4.60 -17.07 7.56
CA ALA A 235 5.65 -18.07 7.51
C ALA A 235 5.12 -19.42 7.03
N ASN A 236 5.86 -20.06 6.13
CA ASN A 236 5.78 -21.51 6.00
C ASN A 236 6.90 -22.11 6.88
N PRO A 237 6.55 -22.74 8.02
CA PRO A 237 7.55 -23.31 8.94
C PRO A 237 8.40 -24.40 8.28
N ASP A 238 7.90 -25.04 7.22
CA ASP A 238 8.56 -26.19 6.57
C ASP A 238 9.67 -25.78 5.60
N LYS A 239 9.78 -24.50 5.23
CA LYS A 239 10.73 -24.03 4.20
C LYS A 239 12.01 -23.38 4.74
N GLY A 240 12.23 -23.43 6.06
CA GLY A 240 13.50 -23.02 6.68
C GLY A 240 13.82 -21.51 6.61
N PRO A 241 14.98 -21.08 7.15
CA PRO A 241 15.32 -19.67 7.40
C PRO A 241 15.54 -18.81 6.13
N LEU A 242 15.62 -19.44 4.96
CA LEU A 242 15.81 -18.80 3.65
C LEU A 242 14.49 -18.35 2.99
N TYR A 243 13.37 -18.46 3.69
CA TYR A 243 12.03 -18.18 3.15
C TYR A 243 11.76 -16.72 2.75
N TYR A 244 12.63 -15.75 3.07
CA TYR A 244 12.46 -14.34 2.65
C TYR A 244 13.81 -13.72 2.25
N HIS A 245 14.28 -14.01 1.04
CA HIS A 245 15.60 -13.56 0.59
C HIS A 245 15.71 -12.03 0.44
N ASN A 246 14.65 -11.35 0.01
CA ASN A 246 14.62 -9.88 -0.11
C ASN A 246 13.24 -9.26 0.19
N ALA A 247 12.42 -9.90 1.01
CA ALA A 247 11.14 -9.34 1.42
C ALA A 247 11.34 -8.18 2.40
N ARG A 248 10.52 -7.13 2.28
CA ARG A 248 10.40 -6.04 3.27
C ARG A 248 8.98 -5.50 3.27
N TRP A 249 8.61 -4.73 4.28
CA TRP A 249 7.29 -4.10 4.31
C TRP A 249 7.20 -2.93 3.35
N VAL A 250 8.18 -2.02 3.37
CA VAL A 250 8.09 -0.75 2.64
C VAL A 250 9.35 -0.46 1.83
N ASP A 251 9.16 -0.08 0.57
CA ASP A 251 10.15 0.67 -0.20
C ASP A 251 9.76 2.15 -0.21
N ASN A 252 10.62 3.02 0.32
CA ASN A 252 10.36 4.45 0.42
C ASN A 252 11.31 5.29 -0.44
N TYR A 253 10.75 6.05 -1.39
CA TYR A 253 11.45 7.05 -2.21
C TYR A 253 11.05 8.49 -1.84
N GLY A 254 9.93 8.66 -1.13
CA GLY A 254 9.42 9.93 -0.61
C GLY A 254 9.47 9.98 0.92
N ARG A 255 8.31 10.19 1.55
CA ARG A 255 8.15 10.27 3.00
C ARG A 255 7.29 9.12 3.51
N PHE A 256 7.78 8.39 4.50
CA PHE A 256 7.07 7.29 5.12
C PHE A 256 6.83 7.54 6.60
N GLU A 257 5.60 7.28 7.05
CA GLU A 257 5.17 7.40 8.44
C GLU A 257 4.44 6.12 8.88
N ALA A 258 4.87 5.51 9.98
CA ALA A 258 4.20 4.39 10.64
C ALA A 258 3.81 4.79 12.07
N GLU A 259 2.55 4.53 12.43
CA GLU A 259 1.97 4.87 13.73
C GLU A 259 1.11 3.70 14.24
N SER A 260 1.41 3.15 15.42
CA SER A 260 0.63 2.05 15.99
C SER A 260 0.48 0.85 15.04
N VAL A 261 1.56 0.52 14.31
CA VAL A 261 1.60 -0.60 13.36
C VAL A 261 2.23 -1.80 14.02
N ARG A 262 1.67 -3.00 13.78
CA ARG A 262 2.35 -4.26 14.07
C ARG A 262 3.15 -4.70 12.86
N PHE A 263 4.47 -4.57 12.92
CA PHE A 263 5.39 -5.29 12.03
C PHE A 263 5.66 -6.67 12.61
N GLY A 264 4.91 -7.67 12.14
CA GLY A 264 4.87 -9.02 12.70
C GLY A 264 6.20 -9.79 12.58
N GLY A 265 6.43 -10.65 13.57
CA GLY A 265 7.65 -11.44 13.73
C GLY A 265 7.55 -12.89 13.25
N GLU A 266 6.44 -13.27 12.63
CA GLU A 266 6.24 -14.60 12.06
C GLU A 266 7.37 -14.95 11.07
N GLY A 267 7.94 -16.15 11.18
CA GLY A 267 9.11 -16.52 10.35
C GLY A 267 10.34 -15.64 10.61
N GLY A 268 10.40 -15.02 11.79
CA GLY A 268 11.37 -14.02 12.21
C GLY A 268 11.17 -12.65 11.57
N GLY A 269 10.01 -12.35 11.00
CA GLY A 269 9.75 -11.03 10.44
C GLY A 269 10.64 -10.66 9.26
N ILE A 270 10.44 -9.43 8.78
CA ILE A 270 11.14 -8.84 7.64
C ILE A 270 11.39 -7.35 7.94
N PRO A 271 12.37 -6.71 7.26
CA PRO A 271 12.66 -5.29 7.47
C PRO A 271 11.43 -4.41 7.30
N ALA A 272 11.32 -3.37 8.13
CA ALA A 272 10.19 -2.43 8.03
C ALA A 272 10.33 -1.55 6.79
N VAL A 273 11.51 -0.94 6.59
CA VAL A 273 11.70 0.07 5.53
C VAL A 273 13.03 -0.09 4.84
N TYR A 274 12.98 -0.17 3.51
CA TYR A 274 14.10 0.14 2.64
C TYR A 274 13.94 1.57 2.13
N ASN A 275 14.93 2.41 2.40
CA ASN A 275 14.88 3.81 2.02
C ASN A 275 15.81 4.13 0.87
N TYR A 276 15.21 4.70 -0.17
CA TYR A 276 15.84 5.27 -1.35
C TYR A 276 15.66 6.80 -1.41
N GLY A 277 14.81 7.36 -0.54
CA GLY A 277 14.56 8.79 -0.44
C GLY A 277 15.81 9.56 0.00
N LYS A 278 16.20 10.56 -0.80
CA LYS A 278 17.43 11.34 -0.62
C LYS A 278 17.16 12.66 0.10
N VAL A 279 18.20 13.25 0.68
CA VAL A 279 18.19 14.67 1.05
C VAL A 279 17.82 15.54 -0.14
N ALA A 280 16.92 16.51 0.08
CA ALA A 280 16.59 17.48 -0.97
C ALA A 280 17.76 18.45 -1.21
N SER A 281 17.99 18.80 -2.48
CA SER A 281 18.97 19.82 -2.85
C SER A 281 18.36 21.22 -2.91
N LYS A 282 17.14 21.34 -3.48
CA LYS A 282 16.47 22.63 -3.74
C LYS A 282 15.78 23.23 -2.51
N HIS A 283 15.09 22.40 -1.74
CA HIS A 283 14.32 22.82 -0.54
C HIS A 283 14.61 21.89 0.66
N PRO A 284 15.85 21.88 1.18
CA PRO A 284 16.26 20.93 2.22
C PRO A 284 15.55 21.09 3.56
N TRP A 285 14.91 22.24 3.83
CA TRP A 285 14.15 22.49 5.06
C TRP A 285 12.74 21.86 5.07
N SER A 286 12.18 21.55 3.90
CA SER A 286 10.80 21.03 3.76
C SER A 286 10.69 19.81 2.85
N GLY A 287 11.78 19.44 2.18
CA GLY A 287 11.85 18.38 1.18
C GLY A 287 12.82 17.26 1.55
N GLY A 288 12.79 16.22 0.72
CA GLY A 288 13.66 15.05 0.83
C GLY A 288 12.98 13.86 1.48
N GLY A 289 13.73 12.77 1.56
CA GLY A 289 13.30 11.51 2.15
C GLY A 289 13.03 11.66 3.65
N ARG A 290 11.98 11.00 4.14
CA ARG A 290 11.68 10.93 5.57
C ARG A 290 11.20 9.54 5.96
N ILE A 291 11.58 9.13 7.16
CA ILE A 291 11.08 7.92 7.83
C ILE A 291 10.67 8.29 9.24
N SER A 292 9.45 7.96 9.65
CA SER A 292 8.98 8.08 11.03
C SER A 292 8.30 6.77 11.44
N ILE A 293 8.77 6.14 12.52
CA ILE A 293 8.19 4.91 13.07
C ILE A 293 7.91 5.14 14.55
N ARG A 294 6.64 5.19 14.92
CA ARG A 294 6.20 5.60 16.25
C ARG A 294 5.17 4.63 16.83
N ASN A 295 5.29 4.32 18.11
CA ASN A 295 4.33 3.50 18.85
C ASN A 295 4.05 2.12 18.19
N CYS A 296 5.00 1.58 17.44
CA CYS A 296 4.85 0.34 16.69
C CYS A 296 5.41 -0.87 17.46
N LEU A 297 4.88 -2.05 17.14
CA LEU A 297 5.54 -3.33 17.41
C LEU A 297 6.51 -3.59 16.26
N ILE A 298 7.81 -3.70 16.55
CA ILE A 298 8.89 -3.79 15.53
C ILE A 298 9.62 -5.13 15.55
N ALA A 299 8.88 -6.22 15.30
CA ALA A 299 9.44 -7.57 15.20
C ALA A 299 10.08 -7.85 13.82
N CYS A 300 10.96 -6.95 13.38
CA CYS A 300 11.50 -6.88 12.01
C CYS A 300 12.79 -7.71 11.77
N GLY A 301 12.96 -8.91 12.37
CA GLY A 301 14.31 -9.48 12.49
C GLY A 301 14.55 -10.99 12.40
N GLN A 302 15.49 -11.37 11.51
CA GLN A 302 16.42 -12.50 11.68
C GLN A 302 17.86 -12.02 11.38
N MET A 303 18.75 -11.97 12.37
CA MET A 303 20.18 -11.59 12.17
C MET A 303 20.93 -12.48 11.18
N ALA A 304 20.49 -13.72 11.01
CA ALA A 304 21.11 -14.64 10.07
C ALA A 304 21.01 -14.16 8.61
N ARG A 305 20.08 -13.23 8.32
CA ARG A 305 19.85 -12.69 6.98
C ARG A 305 20.73 -11.47 6.71
N ALA A 306 21.21 -11.37 5.47
CA ALA A 306 22.07 -10.30 4.98
C ALA A 306 21.48 -8.88 5.12
N ASN A 307 20.19 -8.79 5.41
CA ASN A 307 19.39 -7.59 5.40
C ASN A 307 18.52 -7.38 6.65
N GLY A 308 18.74 -8.12 7.73
CA GLY A 308 18.00 -7.93 8.98
C GLY A 308 18.24 -6.55 9.59
N SER A 309 17.24 -5.67 9.54
CA SER A 309 17.27 -4.34 10.14
C SER A 309 15.84 -3.80 10.27
N VAL A 310 15.64 -2.78 11.11
CA VAL A 310 14.39 -2.01 11.07
C VAL A 310 14.35 -1.15 9.80
N ILE A 311 15.41 -0.37 9.58
CA ILE A 311 15.59 0.49 8.40
C ILE A 311 16.86 0.06 7.65
N ARG A 312 16.78 -0.13 6.34
CA ARG A 312 17.96 -0.22 5.46
C ARG A 312 18.07 1.03 4.60
N LEU A 313 19.22 1.68 4.60
CA LEU A 313 19.47 2.91 3.85
C LEU A 313 20.25 2.61 2.57
N PHE A 314 19.63 2.88 1.42
CA PHE A 314 20.30 2.96 0.11
C PHE A 314 20.61 4.40 -0.29
N ALA A 315 20.05 5.36 0.43
CA ALA A 315 20.38 6.77 0.35
C ALA A 315 20.11 7.45 1.70
N LEU A 316 20.73 8.61 1.92
CA LEU A 316 20.54 9.42 3.13
C LEU A 316 19.22 10.23 3.05
N PRO A 317 18.21 9.93 3.89
CA PRO A 317 17.02 10.77 3.99
C PRO A 317 17.31 12.04 4.82
N SER A 318 16.49 13.08 4.65
CA SER A 318 16.56 14.31 5.45
C SER A 318 16.20 14.07 6.92
N GLN A 319 15.32 13.11 7.22
CA GLN A 319 14.89 12.84 8.58
C GLN A 319 14.58 11.36 8.84
N ILE A 320 14.99 10.90 10.02
CA ILE A 320 14.64 9.59 10.58
C ILE A 320 14.19 9.81 12.01
N VAL A 321 13.06 9.23 12.35
CA VAL A 321 12.49 9.25 13.70
C VAL A 321 12.04 7.84 14.04
N VAL A 322 12.55 7.28 15.14
CA VAL A 322 12.11 5.98 15.68
C VAL A 322 11.84 6.14 17.17
N GLU A 323 10.58 6.19 17.58
CA GLU A 323 10.22 6.53 18.97
C GLU A 323 9.14 5.63 19.55
N ASN A 324 9.23 5.36 20.86
CA ASN A 324 8.18 4.69 21.64
C ASN A 324 7.77 3.31 21.10
N ASN A 325 8.68 2.60 20.42
CA ASN A 325 8.39 1.29 19.86
C ASN A 325 8.71 0.16 20.84
N TYR A 326 8.09 -1.01 20.63
CA TYR A 326 8.24 -2.18 21.51
C TYR A 326 8.45 -3.49 20.74
N GLU A 327 8.87 -4.54 21.46
CA GLU A 327 9.21 -5.87 20.94
C GLU A 327 10.24 -5.86 19.80
N MET A 328 11.24 -4.98 19.92
CA MET A 328 12.35 -4.96 18.99
C MET A 328 13.18 -6.23 19.14
N THR A 329 13.21 -7.04 18.09
CA THR A 329 14.06 -8.23 18.01
C THR A 329 15.54 -7.85 17.88
N VAL A 330 16.41 -8.85 17.84
CA VAL A 330 17.87 -8.69 17.72
C VAL A 330 18.26 -8.19 16.32
N VAL A 331 18.00 -6.94 15.95
CA VAL A 331 18.49 -6.34 14.69
C VAL A 331 18.88 -4.88 14.91
N PRO A 332 19.78 -4.30 14.08
CA PRO A 332 20.09 -2.87 14.17
C PRO A 332 18.88 -2.01 13.80
N PHE A 333 18.79 -0.81 14.39
CA PHE A 333 17.79 0.18 13.99
C PHE A 333 17.98 0.60 12.54
N ILE A 334 19.24 0.84 12.17
CA ILE A 334 19.63 1.28 10.85
C ILE A 334 20.74 0.39 10.34
N LEU A 335 20.66 0.03 9.05
CA LEU A 335 21.72 -0.64 8.32
C LEU A 335 22.00 0.16 7.04
N CYS A 336 23.22 0.62 6.83
CA CYS A 336 23.63 1.20 5.55
C CYS A 336 23.86 0.07 4.53
N ASP A 337 23.33 0.22 3.32
CA ASP A 337 23.68 -0.68 2.23
C ASP A 337 25.18 -0.56 1.90
N PRO A 338 25.89 -1.65 1.52
CA PRO A 338 27.32 -1.57 1.21
C PRO A 338 27.66 -0.59 0.08
N ALA A 339 26.72 -0.28 -0.81
CA ALA A 339 26.91 0.70 -1.88
C ALA A 339 26.71 2.16 -1.42
N LEU A 340 26.25 2.41 -0.20
CA LEU A 340 26.02 3.75 0.33
C LEU A 340 27.32 4.31 0.94
N ASP A 341 27.97 5.21 0.22
CA ASP A 341 29.06 6.04 0.75
C ASP A 341 28.50 7.34 1.35
N VAL A 342 28.47 7.38 2.69
CA VAL A 342 27.93 8.51 3.45
C VAL A 342 28.72 9.79 3.21
N GLU A 343 30.05 9.74 3.19
CA GLU A 343 30.87 10.95 3.01
C GLU A 343 30.78 11.49 1.58
N ALA A 344 30.72 10.60 0.58
CA ALA A 344 30.51 11.00 -0.80
C ALA A 344 29.14 11.68 -1.01
N GLU A 345 28.06 11.16 -0.41
CA GLU A 345 26.74 11.79 -0.46
C GLU A 345 26.72 13.17 0.23
N ILE A 346 27.42 13.32 1.37
CA ILE A 346 27.60 14.61 2.04
C ILE A 346 28.30 15.61 1.11
N LYS A 347 29.42 15.20 0.51
CA LYS A 347 30.21 16.04 -0.40
C LYS A 347 29.41 16.48 -1.63
N LYS A 348 28.55 15.59 -2.13
CA LYS A 348 27.70 15.85 -3.30
C LYS A 348 26.57 16.84 -3.02
N ASN A 349 26.02 16.84 -1.80
CA ASN A 349 24.96 17.75 -1.39
C ASN A 349 25.20 18.33 0.03
N PRO A 350 26.17 19.25 0.20
CA PRO A 350 26.54 19.74 1.52
C PRO A 350 25.42 20.54 2.19
N LYS A 351 24.68 21.36 1.42
CA LYS A 351 23.55 22.14 1.92
C LYS A 351 22.40 21.26 2.42
N GLY A 352 22.05 20.22 1.67
CA GLY A 352 21.03 19.25 2.09
C GLY A 352 21.47 18.41 3.28
N SER A 353 22.72 17.96 3.28
CA SER A 353 23.27 17.11 4.34
C SER A 353 23.39 17.83 5.68
N ALA A 354 23.65 19.14 5.67
CA ALA A 354 23.65 19.97 6.88
C ALA A 354 22.27 20.04 7.58
N MET A 355 21.18 19.72 6.87
CA MET A 355 19.82 19.71 7.39
C MET A 355 19.34 18.33 7.87
N ILE A 356 20.17 17.28 7.74
CA ILE A 356 19.81 15.95 8.20
C ILE A 356 19.62 15.96 9.72
N ARG A 357 18.49 15.42 10.20
CA ARG A 357 18.21 15.26 11.63
C ARG A 357 17.64 13.87 11.90
N TYR A 358 18.37 13.06 12.64
CA TYR A 358 17.97 11.72 13.07
C TYR A 358 17.70 11.69 14.58
N HIS A 359 16.71 10.91 14.98
CA HIS A 359 16.30 10.77 16.37
C HIS A 359 15.78 9.37 16.64
N ILE A 360 16.33 8.72 17.67
CA ILE A 360 15.88 7.42 18.17
C ILE A 360 15.77 7.54 19.68
N PHE A 361 14.57 7.33 20.22
CA PHE A 361 14.31 7.57 21.64
C PHE A 361 13.20 6.68 22.20
N ASN A 362 13.39 6.21 23.43
CA ASN A 362 12.40 5.48 24.22
C ASN A 362 11.86 4.23 23.51
N ASN A 363 12.76 3.43 22.93
CA ASN A 363 12.39 2.16 22.30
C ASN A 363 12.77 0.99 23.22
N ARG A 364 11.84 0.03 23.44
CA ARG A 364 12.12 -1.16 24.24
C ARG A 364 12.98 -2.15 23.45
N MET A 365 14.28 -2.13 23.75
CA MET A 365 15.29 -2.99 23.14
C MET A 365 15.35 -4.37 23.82
N SER A 366 15.53 -5.43 23.03
CA SER A 366 15.86 -6.76 23.56
C SER A 366 17.36 -6.90 23.84
N ASN A 367 18.22 -6.28 23.02
CA ASN A 367 19.67 -6.27 23.22
C ASN A 367 20.30 -4.97 22.68
N PRO A 368 20.67 -4.02 23.55
CA PRO A 368 21.22 -2.72 23.14
C PRO A 368 22.52 -2.78 22.33
N ALA A 369 23.32 -3.85 22.46
CA ALA A 369 24.54 -4.02 21.66
C ALA A 369 24.24 -4.36 20.20
N VAL A 370 23.11 -5.03 19.96
CA VAL A 370 22.63 -5.42 18.62
C VAL A 370 21.72 -4.36 18.02
N ASN A 371 20.87 -3.74 18.83
CA ASN A 371 19.96 -2.65 18.46
C ASN A 371 20.72 -1.31 18.30
N ALA A 372 21.77 -1.31 17.48
CA ALA A 372 22.67 -0.18 17.26
C ALA A 372 22.43 0.54 15.92
N VAL A 373 23.15 1.64 15.73
CA VAL A 373 23.21 2.47 14.52
C VAL A 373 24.65 2.50 13.98
N PRO A 374 24.88 2.55 12.65
CA PRO A 374 26.22 2.67 12.08
C PRO A 374 26.94 3.94 12.55
N THR A 375 28.20 3.81 12.98
CA THR A 375 29.00 4.93 13.50
C THR A 375 29.14 6.08 12.50
N GLU A 376 29.17 5.82 11.19
CA GLU A 376 29.26 6.89 10.18
C GLU A 376 28.05 7.84 10.18
N LEU A 377 26.90 7.43 10.74
CA LEU A 377 25.71 8.28 10.83
C LEU A 377 25.67 9.14 12.11
N LYS A 378 26.59 8.93 13.06
CA LYS A 378 26.55 9.52 14.41
C LYS A 378 26.36 11.05 14.42
N ARG A 379 26.95 11.76 13.45
CA ARG A 379 26.88 13.22 13.35
C ARG A 379 25.48 13.78 13.08
N PHE A 380 24.54 12.95 12.65
CA PHE A 380 23.19 13.36 12.29
C PHE A 380 22.18 13.24 13.45
N PHE A 381 22.58 12.59 14.54
CA PHE A 381 21.69 12.29 15.65
C PHE A 381 21.58 13.45 16.63
N SER A 382 20.37 13.66 17.15
CA SER A 382 20.13 14.62 18.23
C SER A 382 20.78 14.15 19.54
N LYS A 383 21.08 15.08 20.45
CA LYS A 383 21.71 14.78 21.75
C LYS A 383 20.81 13.94 22.67
N GLU A 384 19.50 14.03 22.45
CA GLU A 384 18.48 13.31 23.21
C GLU A 384 18.31 11.86 22.75
N SER A 385 18.97 11.45 21.65
CA SER A 385 18.84 10.07 21.16
C SER A 385 19.49 9.07 22.12
N ASP A 386 18.80 7.96 22.42
CA ASP A 386 19.23 6.95 23.39
C ASP A 386 19.84 5.68 22.76
N CYS A 387 20.11 5.71 21.45
CA CYS A 387 20.70 4.60 20.71
C CYS A 387 22.22 4.46 20.92
N LYS A 388 22.73 3.23 20.71
CA LYS A 388 24.17 2.95 20.63
C LYS A 388 24.68 3.05 19.20
N PHE A 389 25.95 3.45 19.05
CA PHE A 389 26.65 3.47 17.76
C PHE A 389 27.68 2.34 17.71
N ALA A 390 27.74 1.62 16.59
CA ALA A 390 28.66 0.52 16.38
C ALA A 390 29.11 0.44 14.92
N GLU A 391 30.21 -0.26 14.66
CA GLU A 391 30.56 -0.68 13.31
C GLU A 391 29.64 -1.82 12.88
N ILE A 392 28.77 -1.55 11.89
CA ILE A 392 27.79 -2.52 11.40
C ILE A 392 28.05 -2.74 9.91
N LYS A 393 28.51 -3.93 9.54
CA LYS A 393 28.75 -4.29 8.14
C LYS A 393 27.55 -5.04 7.57
N ALA A 394 26.86 -4.42 6.63
CA ALA A 394 25.83 -5.09 5.85
C ALA A 394 26.44 -6.14 4.93
N ARG A 395 25.74 -7.26 4.74
CA ARG A 395 26.05 -8.18 3.64
C ARG A 395 25.33 -7.67 2.37
N PRO A 396 25.91 -7.89 1.18
CA PRO A 396 25.19 -7.66 -0.06
C PRO A 396 23.88 -8.43 -0.06
N VAL A 397 22.81 -7.83 -0.57
CA VAL A 397 21.57 -8.57 -0.84
C VAL A 397 21.85 -9.49 -2.02
N PRO A 398 21.70 -10.83 -1.88
CA PRO A 398 21.86 -11.74 -3.00
C PRO A 398 20.90 -11.35 -4.13
N LYS A 399 21.41 -11.23 -5.36
CA LYS A 399 20.56 -11.13 -6.55
C LYS A 399 19.94 -12.50 -6.79
N GLU A 400 18.63 -12.60 -6.52
CA GLU A 400 17.71 -13.70 -6.86
C GLU A 400 18.15 -15.17 -6.65
N ILE A 401 17.31 -15.95 -5.95
CA ILE A 401 17.04 -17.35 -6.33
C ILE A 401 15.74 -17.34 -7.16
N THR A 402 15.79 -16.79 -8.37
CA THR A 402 14.73 -16.92 -9.39
C THR A 402 15.19 -17.93 -10.43
N GLY A 403 15.45 -19.15 -9.97
CA GLY A 403 15.23 -20.26 -10.87
C GLY A 403 13.74 -20.31 -11.17
N PRO A 404 13.30 -20.52 -12.43
CA PRO A 404 11.90 -20.86 -12.67
C PRO A 404 11.54 -22.01 -11.72
N ALA A 405 10.39 -21.91 -11.05
CA ALA A 405 9.88 -23.02 -10.28
C ALA A 405 9.92 -24.25 -11.19
N LYS A 406 10.80 -25.21 -10.90
CA LYS A 406 10.68 -26.53 -11.52
C LYS A 406 9.27 -26.98 -11.19
N ARG A 407 8.40 -27.05 -12.18
CA ARG A 407 7.10 -27.69 -12.05
C ARG A 407 7.38 -29.06 -11.46
N ALA A 408 6.92 -29.27 -10.23
CA ALA A 408 6.89 -30.59 -9.63
C ALA A 408 5.76 -31.36 -10.30
N ASP A 409 5.96 -31.75 -11.56
CA ASP A 409 5.05 -32.60 -12.33
C ASP A 409 5.80 -33.17 -13.56
N GLN A 410 6.68 -34.13 -13.32
CA GLN A 410 6.95 -35.22 -14.27
C GLN A 410 7.20 -36.50 -13.46
N PRO A 411 6.46 -37.59 -13.70
CA PRO A 411 6.75 -38.86 -13.06
C PRO A 411 8.12 -39.36 -13.53
N ALA A 412 8.88 -39.93 -12.61
CA ALA A 412 10.16 -40.57 -12.93
C ALA A 412 9.96 -41.60 -14.05
N LYS A 413 10.60 -41.37 -15.20
CA LYS A 413 10.84 -42.46 -16.15
C LYS A 413 11.80 -43.43 -15.48
N LYS A 414 11.28 -44.61 -15.17
CA LYS A 414 12.10 -45.82 -15.06
C LYS A 414 12.63 -46.10 -16.47
N ASP A 415 13.94 -46.15 -16.60
CA ASP A 415 14.66 -47.11 -17.43
C ASP A 415 15.91 -47.53 -16.64
#